data_AF-A0A3D2CDS3-F1
#
_entry.id   AF-A0A3D2CDS3-F1
#
_cell.length_a   1.000
_cell.length_b   1.000
_cell.length_c   1.000
_cell.angle_alpha   90.00
_cell.angle_beta   90.00
_cell.angle_gamma   90.00
#
_symmetry.space_group_name_H-M   'P 1'
#
loop_
_entity.id
_entity.type
_entity.pdbx_description
1 polymer ?
#
loop_
_entity_poly.entity_id
_entity_poly.type
_entity_poly.pdbx_seq_one_letter_code
_entity_poly.pdbx_strand_id
1 'polypeptide(L)'
;MKPALLSLGLGCLLATGCDTTEAKSPDDETSSSESEPVLPGLTLLGNQGFYSVSIEEMATADDGLNMPRDLAFDPEVDGLLWVVNMRDDSVVHLFNAGTTEQSIDKVIDPYAVHFMDNVSSIDFGQPGTFGTCQESRNTYNGTAPPNYFMGPSLWPSDLDLFGTSNPEAVEYLSNLYGYPVDLGSHLDMLHESPLCMGIAWEYDNVYWVVDGYHGAVVRYDFVEDHG
;
A
#
# COMPACT_ATOMS: atom_id res chain seq x y z
N MET A 1 -9.64 -2.45 -19.10
CA MET A 1 -8.28 -1.92 -19.31
C MET A 1 -7.83 -1.47 -17.93
N LYS A 2 -6.76 -2.05 -17.36
CA LYS A 2 -6.40 -1.84 -15.94
C LYS A 2 -5.94 -0.39 -15.71
N PRO A 3 -6.45 0.32 -14.69
CA PRO A 3 -5.93 1.65 -14.33
C PRO A 3 -4.53 1.50 -13.73
N ALA A 4 -3.63 2.43 -14.07
CA ALA A 4 -2.32 2.57 -13.45
C ALA A 4 -2.40 3.66 -12.38
N LEU A 5 -2.04 3.36 -11.13
CA LEU A 5 -1.89 4.36 -10.06
C LEU A 5 -0.41 4.61 -9.80
N LEU A 6 -0.10 5.85 -9.42
CA LEU A 6 1.24 6.28 -9.05
C LEU A 6 1.16 7.02 -7.70
N SER A 7 1.78 6.48 -6.66
CA SER A 7 1.95 7.13 -5.35
C SER A 7 3.22 8.00 -5.37
N LEU A 8 3.14 9.27 -4.93
CA LEU A 8 4.33 10.06 -4.58
C LEU A 8 4.13 10.75 -3.22
N GLY A 9 4.96 10.36 -2.27
CA GLY A 9 5.05 10.98 -0.96
C GLY A 9 5.63 12.39 -1.03
N LEU A 10 4.74 13.40 -1.06
CA LEU A 10 4.78 14.60 -0.21
C LEU A 10 3.45 15.33 -0.40
N GLY A 11 2.44 14.97 0.40
CA GLY A 11 1.05 15.40 0.26
C GLY A 11 0.26 14.45 -0.65
N CYS A 12 -0.23 13.35 -0.08
CA CYS A 12 -0.84 12.27 -0.83
C CYS A 12 -2.18 12.67 -1.46
N LEU A 13 -2.19 12.73 -2.78
CA LEU A 13 -3.37 12.67 -3.63
C LEU A 13 -3.27 11.39 -4.46
N LEU A 14 -4.31 10.57 -4.48
CA LEU A 14 -4.42 9.36 -5.27
C LEU A 14 -5.38 9.61 -6.44
N ALA A 15 -5.00 9.28 -7.67
CA ALA A 15 -5.78 9.59 -8.87
C ALA A 15 -5.90 8.38 -9.82
N THR A 16 -7.10 8.17 -10.38
CA THR A 16 -7.40 7.19 -11.44
C THR A 16 -8.26 7.84 -12.54
N GLY A 17 -8.20 7.34 -13.77
CA GLY A 17 -8.97 7.88 -14.91
C GLY A 17 -9.59 6.80 -15.79
N CYS A 18 -10.82 7.03 -16.28
CA CYS A 18 -11.54 6.14 -17.21
C CYS A 18 -12.16 6.95 -18.37
N ASP A 19 -12.16 6.39 -19.58
CA ASP A 19 -12.51 7.06 -20.85
C ASP A 19 -13.96 6.77 -21.27
N THR A 20 -14.74 7.81 -21.58
CA THR A 20 -16.09 7.67 -22.16
C THR A 20 -16.27 8.67 -23.30
N THR A 21 -16.17 8.21 -24.55
CA THR A 21 -16.47 9.04 -25.73
C THR A 21 -17.69 8.54 -26.47
N GLU A 22 -18.73 9.39 -26.54
CA GLU A 22 -19.73 9.38 -27.62
C GLU A 22 -19.63 10.71 -28.38
N ALA A 23 -19.47 10.65 -29.70
CA ALA A 23 -19.21 11.80 -30.56
C ALA A 23 -20.51 12.44 -31.09
N LYS A 24 -20.58 13.78 -31.12
CA LYS A 24 -21.53 14.51 -31.97
C LYS A 24 -20.92 15.79 -32.58
N SER A 25 -21.23 15.99 -33.85
CA SER A 25 -20.75 16.99 -34.83
C SER A 25 -21.30 18.41 -34.58
N PRO A 26 -20.69 19.48 -35.16
CA PRO A 26 -20.79 20.84 -34.64
C PRO A 26 -21.82 21.69 -35.37
N ASP A 27 -22.42 22.65 -34.65
CA ASP A 27 -22.95 23.88 -35.23
C ASP A 27 -22.55 25.08 -34.35
N ASP A 28 -22.32 26.16 -35.07
CA ASP A 28 -21.63 27.42 -34.80
C ASP A 28 -22.44 28.38 -33.89
N GLU A 29 -21.84 28.90 -32.81
CA GLU A 29 -22.12 30.27 -32.31
C GLU A 29 -20.91 30.85 -31.54
N THR A 30 -20.43 31.98 -32.05
CA THR A 30 -19.49 32.91 -31.42
C THR A 30 -19.97 33.40 -30.05
N SER A 31 -19.26 33.01 -28.99
CA SER A 31 -19.33 33.61 -27.66
C SER A 31 -17.93 34.04 -27.23
N SER A 32 -17.84 35.27 -26.73
CA SER A 32 -16.62 35.91 -26.24
C SER A 32 -15.98 35.09 -25.11
N SER A 33 -14.84 34.46 -25.37
CA SER A 33 -14.08 33.77 -24.33
C SER A 33 -13.28 34.79 -23.52
N GLU A 34 -13.74 35.05 -22.30
CA GLU A 34 -12.81 35.42 -21.23
C GLU A 34 -11.82 34.26 -21.11
N SER A 35 -10.52 34.56 -21.23
CA SER A 35 -9.48 33.55 -21.10
C SER A 35 -9.45 33.05 -19.67
N GLU A 36 -10.02 31.87 -19.44
CA GLU A 36 -9.86 31.09 -18.21
C GLU A 36 -8.38 31.07 -17.81
N PRO A 37 -8.05 31.30 -16.52
CA PRO A 37 -6.66 31.28 -16.08
C PRO A 37 -6.07 29.90 -16.33
N VAL A 38 -4.99 29.84 -17.12
CA VAL A 38 -4.21 28.62 -17.32
C VAL A 38 -3.56 28.27 -15.99
N LEU A 39 -4.17 27.34 -15.25
CA LEU A 39 -3.54 26.76 -14.08
C LEU A 39 -2.29 26.01 -14.56
N PRO A 40 -1.12 26.21 -13.91
CA PRO A 40 0.08 25.48 -14.28
C PRO A 40 -0.21 23.99 -14.16
N GLY A 41 -0.06 23.26 -15.27
CA GLY A 41 -0.24 21.82 -15.29
C GLY A 41 0.62 21.17 -14.21
N LEU A 42 0.04 20.24 -13.45
CA LEU A 42 0.78 19.49 -12.45
C LEU A 42 1.77 18.58 -13.17
N THR A 43 3.07 18.80 -12.97
CA THR A 43 4.18 18.09 -13.66
C THR A 43 4.07 16.55 -13.53
N LEU A 44 3.31 16.07 -12.54
CA LEU A 44 3.08 14.66 -12.21
C LEU A 44 2.26 13.90 -13.27
N LEU A 45 1.39 14.57 -14.04
CA LEU A 45 0.44 13.91 -14.95
C LEU A 45 1.00 13.64 -16.37
N GLY A 46 2.25 14.05 -16.64
CA GLY A 46 2.86 13.95 -17.96
C GLY A 46 2.15 14.79 -19.04
N ASN A 47 2.63 14.69 -20.28
CA ASN A 47 2.05 15.40 -21.43
C ASN A 47 0.96 14.55 -22.10
N GLN A 48 -0.04 14.12 -21.33
CA GLN A 48 -1.32 13.70 -21.90
C GLN A 48 -2.01 14.99 -22.34
N GLY A 49 -2.52 15.06 -23.58
CA GLY A 49 -3.12 16.29 -24.12
C GLY A 49 -4.22 16.89 -23.24
N PHE A 50 -4.69 18.10 -23.59
CA PHE A 50 -5.65 18.94 -22.84
C PHE A 50 -7.05 18.34 -22.60
N TYR A 51 -7.14 17.10 -22.11
CA TYR A 51 -8.34 16.55 -21.52
C TYR A 51 -8.46 17.11 -20.10
N SER A 52 -9.68 17.45 -19.70
CA SER A 52 -9.97 17.83 -18.32
C SER A 52 -9.71 16.64 -17.41
N VAL A 53 -8.61 16.65 -16.68
CA VAL A 53 -8.37 15.72 -15.57
C VAL A 53 -9.24 16.19 -14.41
N SER A 54 -10.15 15.33 -13.95
CA SER A 54 -10.83 15.51 -12.68
C SER A 54 -9.96 14.92 -11.58
N ILE A 55 -9.62 15.74 -10.58
CA ILE A 55 -8.98 15.29 -9.35
C ILE A 55 -10.10 15.11 -8.32
N GLU A 56 -10.16 13.92 -7.74
CA GLU A 56 -11.09 13.59 -6.66
C GLU A 56 -10.30 13.25 -5.39
N GLU A 57 -10.72 13.81 -4.27
CA GLU A 57 -10.18 13.46 -2.97
C GLU A 57 -10.92 12.21 -2.46
N MET A 58 -10.24 11.06 -2.43
CA MET A 58 -10.83 9.80 -1.99
C MET A 58 -10.71 9.57 -0.48
N ALA A 59 -9.68 10.12 0.17
CA ALA A 59 -9.47 9.98 1.61
C ALA A 59 -8.53 11.07 2.14
N THR A 60 -8.64 11.35 3.43
CA THR A 60 -7.88 12.38 4.16
C THR A 60 -7.24 11.80 5.43
N ALA A 61 -6.57 12.66 6.20
CA ALA A 61 -6.07 12.28 7.51
C ALA A 61 -7.19 11.94 8.51
N ASP A 62 -8.38 12.54 8.36
CA ASP A 62 -9.55 12.22 9.21
C ASP A 62 -10.07 10.80 8.94
N ASP A 63 -9.82 10.27 7.75
CA ASP A 63 -10.10 8.88 7.36
C ASP A 63 -8.99 7.90 7.78
N GLY A 64 -7.98 8.38 8.51
CA GLY A 64 -6.93 7.55 9.09
C GLY A 64 -5.62 7.52 8.31
N LEU A 65 -5.51 8.21 7.17
CA LEU A 65 -4.24 8.37 6.44
C LEU A 65 -3.20 9.07 7.31
N ASN A 66 -2.00 8.50 7.39
CA ASN A 66 -0.94 8.99 8.28
C ASN A 66 0.46 8.77 7.67
N MET A 67 0.91 9.75 6.89
CA MET A 67 2.05 9.61 5.96
C MET A 67 1.93 8.35 5.09
N PRO A 68 0.86 8.25 4.27
CA PRO A 68 0.72 7.15 3.34
C PRO A 68 1.90 7.12 2.35
N ARG A 69 2.39 5.92 2.02
CA ARG A 69 3.58 5.72 1.19
C ARG A 69 3.27 5.07 -0.13
N ASP A 70 2.41 4.06 -0.10
CA ASP A 70 2.09 3.26 -1.25
C ASP A 70 0.68 2.71 -1.15
N LEU A 71 0.20 2.17 -2.26
CA LEU A 71 -1.13 1.61 -2.38
C LEU A 71 -1.17 0.46 -3.38
N ALA A 72 -2.18 -0.37 -3.26
CA ALA A 72 -2.49 -1.35 -4.28
C ALA A 72 -3.99 -1.70 -4.26
N PHE A 73 -4.55 -1.96 -5.44
CA PHE A 73 -5.89 -2.55 -5.52
C PHE A 73 -5.79 -4.05 -5.27
N ASP A 74 -6.66 -4.55 -4.41
CA ASP A 74 -6.82 -5.98 -4.19
C ASP A 74 -7.31 -6.63 -5.52
N PRO A 75 -6.58 -7.60 -6.07
CA PRO A 75 -6.97 -8.23 -7.33
C PRO A 75 -8.18 -9.17 -7.21
N GLU A 76 -8.57 -9.58 -6.00
CA GLU A 76 -9.66 -10.51 -5.72
C GLU A 76 -10.95 -9.79 -5.31
N VAL A 77 -10.85 -8.57 -4.79
CA VAL A 77 -11.99 -7.76 -4.35
C VAL A 77 -12.09 -6.48 -5.18
N ASP A 78 -13.06 -6.43 -6.09
CA ASP A 78 -13.26 -5.29 -6.98
C ASP A 78 -13.49 -3.99 -6.19
N GLY A 79 -12.77 -2.93 -6.57
CA GLY A 79 -12.87 -1.63 -5.92
C GLY A 79 -12.28 -1.54 -4.51
N LEU A 80 -11.60 -2.57 -3.99
CA LEU A 80 -10.90 -2.50 -2.70
C LEU A 80 -9.46 -1.98 -2.89
N LEU A 81 -9.19 -0.79 -2.35
CA LEU A 81 -7.87 -0.15 -2.39
C LEU A 81 -7.23 -0.17 -1.00
N TRP A 82 -6.03 -0.71 -0.91
CA TRP A 82 -5.22 -0.76 0.31
C TRP A 82 -4.19 0.36 0.27
N VAL A 83 -4.05 1.12 1.36
CA VAL A 83 -3.06 2.19 1.50
C VAL A 83 -2.24 1.96 2.76
N VAL A 84 -0.91 1.86 2.62
CA VAL A 84 0.01 1.65 3.75
C VAL A 84 0.49 2.98 4.34
N ASN A 85 0.40 3.11 5.66
CA ASN A 85 0.82 4.30 6.41
C ASN A 85 2.14 4.06 7.14
N MET A 86 3.17 4.84 6.79
CA MET A 86 4.49 4.73 7.43
C MET A 86 4.46 5.14 8.91
N ARG A 87 3.61 6.10 9.29
CA ARG A 87 3.76 6.77 10.59
C ARG A 87 3.30 5.92 11.77
N ASP A 88 2.35 5.02 11.55
CA ASP A 88 1.72 4.22 12.59
C ASP A 88 1.53 2.77 12.19
N ASP A 89 2.28 2.34 11.16
CA ASP A 89 2.37 0.96 10.69
C ASP A 89 1.00 0.35 10.30
N SER A 90 0.05 1.21 9.97
CA SER A 90 -1.33 0.84 9.66
C SER A 90 -1.57 0.63 8.16
N VAL A 91 -2.67 -0.04 7.87
CA VAL A 91 -3.28 -0.09 6.54
C VAL A 91 -4.66 0.56 6.61
N VAL A 92 -4.97 1.38 5.62
CA VAL A 92 -6.31 1.94 5.42
C VAL A 92 -6.92 1.27 4.19
N HIS A 93 -8.10 0.68 4.35
CA HIS A 93 -8.84 0.11 3.24
C HIS A 93 -9.92 1.08 2.78
N LEU A 94 -9.95 1.34 1.48
CA LEU A 94 -11.05 2.05 0.81
C LEU A 94 -11.85 1.00 0.04
N PHE A 95 -13.03 0.66 0.54
CA PHE A 95 -14.00 -0.20 -0.14
C PHE A 95 -14.74 0.60 -1.20
N ASN A 96 -15.03 0.01 -2.36
CA ASN A 96 -15.69 0.68 -3.49
C ASN A 96 -15.04 2.03 -3.83
N ALA A 97 -13.70 2.08 -3.84
CA ALA A 97 -12.91 3.29 -3.96
C ALA A 97 -13.29 4.11 -5.21
N GLY A 98 -13.51 5.42 -5.03
CA GLY A 98 -13.90 6.34 -6.12
C GLY A 98 -15.36 6.23 -6.55
N THR A 99 -16.21 5.55 -5.78
CA THR A 99 -17.66 5.49 -6.03
C THR A 99 -18.44 6.21 -4.93
N THR A 100 -19.73 6.45 -5.17
CA THR A 100 -20.63 7.00 -4.15
C THR A 100 -20.91 6.04 -2.99
N GLU A 101 -20.53 4.76 -3.10
CA GLU A 101 -20.68 3.73 -2.08
C GLU A 101 -19.37 3.48 -1.32
N GLN A 102 -18.39 4.40 -1.44
CA GLN A 102 -17.11 4.27 -0.78
C GLN A 102 -17.26 4.26 0.74
N SER A 103 -16.54 3.34 1.40
CA SER A 103 -16.39 3.30 2.85
C SER A 103 -14.94 3.01 3.23
N ILE A 104 -14.54 3.40 4.43
CA ILE A 104 -13.15 3.34 4.87
C ILE A 104 -13.05 2.63 6.22
N ASP A 105 -12.05 1.78 6.38
CA ASP A 105 -11.58 1.34 7.68
C ASP A 105 -10.06 1.50 7.80
N LYS A 106 -9.57 1.28 9.01
CA LYS A 106 -8.15 1.32 9.35
C LYS A 106 -7.81 0.17 10.26
N VAL A 107 -6.78 -0.57 9.88
CA VAL A 107 -6.30 -1.77 10.57
C VAL A 107 -4.85 -1.56 10.98
N ILE A 108 -4.52 -1.99 12.20
CA ILE A 108 -3.14 -2.09 12.71
C ILE A 108 -2.95 -3.51 13.20
N ASP A 109 -1.98 -4.21 12.62
CA ASP A 109 -1.64 -5.57 13.03
C ASP A 109 -1.11 -5.62 14.48
N PRO A 110 -1.45 -6.66 15.28
CA PRO A 110 -0.99 -6.77 16.67
C PRO A 110 0.53 -6.67 16.87
N TYR A 111 1.31 -7.05 15.85
CA TYR A 111 2.77 -6.97 15.86
C TYR A 111 3.33 -6.11 14.70
N ALA A 112 2.53 -5.14 14.23
CA ALA A 112 2.93 -4.16 13.21
C ALA A 112 4.24 -3.43 13.56
N VAL A 113 4.50 -3.20 14.84
CA VAL A 113 5.75 -2.58 15.33
C VAL A 113 7.02 -3.31 14.91
N HIS A 114 6.94 -4.58 14.51
CA HIS A 114 8.05 -5.32 13.92
C HIS A 114 7.86 -5.54 12.42
N PHE A 115 6.69 -6.01 11.98
CA PHE A 115 6.48 -6.44 10.60
C PHE A 115 6.07 -5.31 9.63
N MET A 116 5.68 -4.14 10.16
CA MET A 116 5.24 -2.97 9.40
C MET A 116 5.95 -1.67 9.81
N ASP A 117 6.97 -1.73 10.69
CA ASP A 117 7.73 -0.56 11.17
C ASP A 117 8.24 0.30 10.00
N ASN A 118 7.69 1.50 9.84
CA ASN A 118 7.98 2.38 8.71
C ASN A 118 7.73 1.72 7.34
N VAL A 119 6.60 1.03 7.18
CA VAL A 119 6.16 0.45 5.89
C VAL A 119 6.26 1.47 4.76
N SER A 120 6.82 1.02 3.64
CA SER A 120 7.18 1.87 2.50
C SER A 120 6.45 1.51 1.21
N SER A 121 6.11 0.22 1.04
CA SER A 121 5.52 -0.28 -0.20
C SER A 121 4.68 -1.52 0.02
N ILE A 122 3.71 -1.74 -0.86
CA ILE A 122 2.80 -2.89 -0.88
C ILE A 122 2.64 -3.40 -2.31
N ASP A 123 2.58 -4.71 -2.49
CA ASP A 123 2.12 -5.30 -3.75
C ASP A 123 1.37 -6.59 -3.50
N PHE A 124 0.26 -6.79 -4.23
CA PHE A 124 -0.52 -8.02 -4.11
C PHE A 124 0.16 -9.16 -4.86
N GLY A 125 0.15 -10.33 -4.23
CA GLY A 125 0.80 -11.52 -4.73
C GLY A 125 -0.12 -12.45 -5.50
N GLN A 126 0.15 -13.74 -5.34
CA GLN A 126 -0.84 -14.77 -5.68
C GLN A 126 -2.12 -14.61 -4.84
N PRO A 127 -3.25 -15.20 -5.29
CA PRO A 127 -4.51 -15.19 -4.56
C PRO A 127 -4.32 -15.51 -3.07
N GLY A 128 -4.91 -14.68 -2.20
CA GLY A 128 -4.85 -14.80 -0.76
C GLY A 128 -3.66 -14.12 -0.09
N THR A 129 -2.74 -13.49 -0.83
CA THR A 129 -1.51 -12.92 -0.25
C THR A 129 -1.13 -11.55 -0.78
N PHE A 130 -0.38 -10.80 0.03
CA PHE A 130 0.34 -9.60 -0.40
C PHE A 130 1.67 -9.48 0.34
N GLY A 131 2.59 -8.73 -0.27
CA GLY A 131 3.91 -8.44 0.30
C GLY A 131 4.04 -6.97 0.70
N THR A 132 4.80 -6.70 1.76
CA THR A 132 5.21 -5.35 2.13
C THR A 132 6.72 -5.23 2.31
N CYS A 133 7.21 -4.00 2.17
CA CYS A 133 8.60 -3.64 2.43
C CYS A 133 8.68 -2.44 3.36
N GLN A 134 9.72 -2.38 4.20
CA GLN A 134 9.78 -1.46 5.32
C GLN A 134 11.08 -0.66 5.33
N GLU A 135 10.95 0.67 5.45
CA GLU A 135 12.06 1.62 5.53
C GLU A 135 12.67 1.66 6.95
N SER A 136 12.84 0.48 7.57
CA SER A 136 13.31 0.33 8.95
C SER A 136 14.62 -0.45 9.05
N ARG A 137 15.36 -0.16 10.12
CA ARG A 137 16.54 -0.92 10.57
C ARG A 137 16.18 -1.92 11.68
N ASN A 138 14.90 -2.26 11.78
CA ASN A 138 14.27 -3.03 12.84
C ASN A 138 14.49 -2.39 14.22
N THR A 139 13.95 -1.17 14.37
CA THR A 139 14.10 -0.38 15.62
C THR A 139 12.87 -0.43 16.51
N TYR A 140 11.82 -1.14 16.09
CA TYR A 140 10.56 -1.23 16.81
C TYR A 140 9.99 0.16 17.11
N ASN A 141 9.82 0.98 16.06
CA ASN A 141 9.42 2.38 16.18
C ASN A 141 10.33 3.22 17.08
N GLY A 142 11.64 2.96 17.01
CA GLY A 142 12.66 3.66 17.78
C GLY A 142 12.76 3.25 19.26
N THR A 143 12.07 2.19 19.68
CA THR A 143 12.14 1.69 21.06
C THR A 143 13.35 0.80 21.32
N ALA A 144 14.04 0.36 20.26
CA ALA A 144 15.26 -0.44 20.33
C ALA A 144 16.38 0.13 19.42
N PRO A 145 17.67 -0.11 19.76
CA PRO A 145 18.75 0.19 18.83
C PRO A 145 18.62 -0.64 17.55
N PRO A 146 19.06 -0.13 16.39
CA PRO A 146 18.97 -0.86 15.13
C PRO A 146 19.78 -2.16 15.21
N ASN A 147 19.17 -3.27 14.80
CA ASN A 147 19.83 -4.56 14.68
C ASN A 147 19.92 -5.07 13.22
N TYR A 148 19.35 -4.32 12.27
CA TYR A 148 19.36 -4.62 10.83
C TYR A 148 18.68 -5.94 10.44
N PHE A 149 17.88 -6.51 11.33
CA PHE A 149 17.12 -7.73 11.13
C PHE A 149 15.71 -7.42 10.58
N MET A 150 15.66 -6.54 9.58
CA MET A 150 14.44 -6.17 8.87
C MET A 150 14.47 -6.77 7.46
N GLY A 151 13.32 -6.91 6.83
CA GLY A 151 13.19 -7.31 5.44
C GLY A 151 11.71 -7.44 5.05
N PRO A 152 11.40 -7.79 3.80
CA PRO A 152 10.01 -7.89 3.35
C PRO A 152 9.20 -8.90 4.15
N SER A 153 7.90 -8.63 4.26
CA SER A 153 6.93 -9.48 4.95
C SER A 153 5.83 -9.95 4.01
N LEU A 154 5.36 -11.17 4.23
CA LEU A 154 4.22 -11.77 3.54
C LEU A 154 3.00 -11.78 4.48
N TRP A 155 1.82 -11.51 3.92
CA TRP A 155 0.57 -11.32 4.67
C TRP A 155 -0.60 -12.02 3.99
N PRO A 156 -1.64 -12.41 4.75
CA PRO A 156 -2.91 -12.83 4.16
C PRO A 156 -3.67 -11.59 3.65
N SER A 157 -4.29 -11.68 2.48
CA SER A 157 -5.19 -10.61 1.97
C SER A 157 -6.63 -10.73 2.49
N ASP A 158 -6.98 -11.84 3.16
CA ASP A 158 -8.31 -12.01 3.77
C ASP A 158 -8.51 -10.99 4.90
N LEU A 159 -9.53 -10.15 4.77
CA LEU A 159 -9.87 -9.09 5.72
C LEU A 159 -10.27 -9.61 7.11
N ASP A 160 -10.72 -10.86 7.23
CA ASP A 160 -11.03 -11.48 8.52
C ASP A 160 -9.76 -12.02 9.21
N LEU A 161 -8.65 -12.18 8.47
CA LEU A 161 -7.37 -12.65 9.00
C LEU A 161 -6.38 -11.50 9.21
N PHE A 162 -6.26 -10.59 8.25
CA PHE A 162 -5.30 -9.50 8.30
C PHE A 162 -5.53 -8.59 9.50
N GLY A 163 -4.47 -8.32 10.25
CA GLY A 163 -4.49 -7.48 11.44
C GLY A 163 -5.21 -8.10 12.64
N THR A 164 -5.37 -9.43 12.65
CA THR A 164 -5.95 -10.16 13.77
C THR A 164 -4.93 -11.11 14.42
N SER A 165 -5.06 -11.32 15.72
CA SER A 165 -4.27 -12.33 16.44
C SER A 165 -4.84 -13.72 16.18
N ASN A 166 -3.97 -14.71 15.96
CA ASN A 166 -4.37 -16.12 16.02
C ASN A 166 -4.30 -16.63 17.48
N PRO A 167 -5.42 -16.89 18.17
CA PRO A 167 -5.40 -17.26 19.59
C PRO A 167 -4.66 -18.57 19.86
N GLU A 168 -4.69 -19.51 18.93
CA GLU A 168 -4.02 -20.81 19.05
C GLU A 168 -2.50 -20.64 18.96
N ALA A 169 -2.03 -19.81 18.02
CA ALA A 169 -0.62 -19.45 17.90
C ALA A 169 -0.14 -18.66 19.13
N VAL A 170 -0.94 -17.70 19.61
CA VAL A 170 -0.65 -16.93 20.83
C VAL A 170 -0.49 -17.87 22.03
N GLU A 171 -1.42 -18.81 22.23
CA GLU A 171 -1.33 -19.78 23.33
C GLU A 171 -0.08 -20.67 23.19
N TYR A 172 0.16 -21.22 22.00
CA TYR A 172 1.31 -22.08 21.74
C TYR A 172 2.64 -21.36 22.00
N LEU A 173 2.84 -20.19 21.40
CA LEU A 173 4.07 -19.41 21.51
C LEU A 173 4.26 -18.90 22.94
N SER A 174 3.19 -18.45 23.59
CA SER A 174 3.28 -17.98 24.98
C SER A 174 3.72 -19.09 25.93
N ASN A 175 3.24 -20.32 25.72
CA ASN A 175 3.66 -21.50 26.48
C ASN A 175 5.10 -21.91 26.15
N LEU A 176 5.51 -21.83 24.88
CA LEU A 176 6.86 -22.18 24.44
C LEU A 176 7.92 -21.24 25.03
N TYR A 177 7.66 -19.93 25.03
CA TYR A 177 8.62 -18.91 25.46
C TYR A 177 8.48 -18.51 26.94
N GLY A 178 7.37 -18.86 27.61
CA GLY A 178 7.14 -18.59 29.02
C GLY A 178 6.74 -17.15 29.35
N TYR A 179 6.27 -16.39 28.36
CA TYR A 179 5.71 -15.05 28.48
C TYR A 179 4.72 -14.80 27.32
N PRO A 180 3.79 -13.83 27.41
CA PRO A 180 2.84 -13.57 26.33
C PRO A 180 3.54 -13.23 25.00
N VAL A 181 3.24 -13.99 23.95
CA VAL A 181 3.75 -13.79 22.59
C VAL A 181 2.59 -13.76 21.61
N ASP A 182 2.50 -12.67 20.85
CA ASP A 182 1.60 -12.51 19.71
C ASP A 182 2.44 -11.94 18.57
N LEU A 183 2.41 -12.61 17.42
CA LEU A 183 3.15 -12.20 16.22
C LEU A 183 2.22 -11.60 15.16
N GLY A 184 0.95 -11.34 15.49
CA GLY A 184 -0.03 -10.80 14.57
C GLY A 184 -0.39 -11.78 13.46
N SER A 185 -0.83 -11.23 12.33
CA SER A 185 -1.34 -11.99 11.18
C SER A 185 -0.32 -12.19 10.07
N HIS A 186 0.93 -11.74 10.22
CA HIS A 186 1.95 -11.96 9.18
C HIS A 186 2.13 -13.47 8.94
N LEU A 187 2.37 -13.84 7.68
CA LEU A 187 2.65 -15.23 7.28
C LEU A 187 4.14 -15.52 7.34
N ASP A 188 4.98 -14.55 6.97
CA ASP A 188 6.42 -14.72 6.97
C ASP A 188 7.15 -13.37 6.90
N MET A 189 8.43 -13.36 7.28
CA MET A 189 9.36 -12.26 7.02
C MET A 189 10.73 -12.82 6.63
N LEU A 190 11.21 -12.42 5.46
CA LEU A 190 12.56 -12.74 5.03
C LEU A 190 13.47 -11.59 5.41
N HIS A 191 14.25 -11.82 6.47
CA HIS A 191 15.26 -10.87 6.91
C HIS A 191 16.38 -10.74 5.85
N GLU A 192 17.21 -9.70 6.00
CA GLU A 192 18.40 -9.36 5.18
C GLU A 192 18.23 -8.19 4.19
N SER A 193 17.07 -7.51 4.18
CA SER A 193 16.85 -6.28 3.39
C SER A 193 16.33 -5.11 4.23
N PRO A 194 17.13 -4.60 5.18
CA PRO A 194 16.73 -3.42 5.94
C PRO A 194 16.70 -2.17 5.07
N LEU A 195 15.89 -1.18 5.49
CA LEU A 195 15.58 0.00 4.69
C LEU A 195 15.02 -0.36 3.30
N CYS A 196 14.18 -1.39 3.20
CA CYS A 196 13.56 -1.74 1.94
C CYS A 196 12.61 -0.61 1.51
N MET A 197 12.72 -0.17 0.25
CA MET A 197 11.96 0.99 -0.27
C MET A 197 11.06 0.69 -1.47
N GLY A 198 10.84 -0.59 -1.77
CA GLY A 198 9.98 -0.98 -2.88
C GLY A 198 9.84 -2.49 -2.96
N ILE A 199 8.66 -2.95 -3.36
CA ILE A 199 8.32 -4.35 -3.59
C ILE A 199 7.52 -4.47 -4.88
N ALA A 200 7.76 -5.54 -5.63
CA ALA A 200 7.00 -5.88 -6.82
C ALA A 200 6.88 -7.40 -6.94
N TRP A 201 5.66 -7.89 -7.12
CA TRP A 201 5.37 -9.30 -7.28
C TRP A 201 5.87 -9.84 -8.62
N GLU A 202 6.32 -11.11 -8.63
CA GLU A 202 6.69 -11.84 -9.83
C GLU A 202 5.70 -12.98 -10.15
N TYR A 203 5.62 -13.97 -9.25
CA TYR A 203 4.69 -15.12 -9.30
C TYR A 203 4.62 -15.78 -7.91
N ASP A 204 3.58 -16.56 -7.61
CA ASP A 204 3.40 -17.23 -6.30
C ASP A 204 3.73 -16.29 -5.11
N ASN A 205 4.55 -16.72 -4.15
CA ASN A 205 5.11 -15.88 -3.08
C ASN A 205 6.52 -15.34 -3.43
N VAL A 206 6.75 -14.96 -4.68
CA VAL A 206 8.03 -14.40 -5.15
C VAL A 206 7.88 -12.91 -5.41
N TYR A 207 8.81 -12.14 -4.83
CA TYR A 207 8.85 -10.69 -4.96
C TYR A 207 10.26 -10.20 -5.28
N TRP A 208 10.33 -9.11 -6.04
CA TRP A 208 11.51 -8.29 -6.19
C TRP A 208 11.43 -7.12 -5.23
N VAL A 209 12.52 -6.84 -4.52
CA VAL A 209 12.59 -5.74 -3.56
C VAL A 209 13.78 -4.84 -3.79
N VAL A 210 13.67 -3.59 -3.35
CA VAL A 210 14.78 -2.62 -3.35
C VAL A 210 15.35 -2.54 -1.93
N ASP A 211 16.43 -3.28 -1.69
CA ASP A 211 17.19 -3.26 -0.45
C ASP A 211 17.99 -1.96 -0.36
N GLY A 212 17.49 -1.01 0.44
CA GLY A 212 18.11 0.29 0.61
C GLY A 212 19.40 0.26 1.44
N TYR A 213 19.60 -0.75 2.29
CA TYR A 213 20.81 -0.84 3.11
C TYR A 213 22.00 -1.38 2.32
N HIS A 214 21.79 -2.44 1.54
CA HIS A 214 22.85 -3.00 0.69
C HIS A 214 22.93 -2.35 -0.70
N GLY A 215 21.93 -1.55 -1.08
CA GLY A 215 21.88 -0.86 -2.37
C GLY A 215 21.68 -1.83 -3.54
N ALA A 216 20.81 -2.82 -3.35
CA ALA A 216 20.61 -3.91 -4.29
C ALA A 216 19.12 -4.10 -4.65
N VAL A 217 18.88 -4.68 -5.82
CA VAL A 217 17.58 -5.28 -6.14
C VAL A 217 17.69 -6.76 -5.83
N VAL A 218 16.87 -7.24 -4.90
CA VAL A 218 16.93 -8.60 -4.37
C VAL A 218 15.65 -9.34 -4.75
N ARG A 219 15.79 -10.61 -5.13
CA ARG A 219 14.64 -11.49 -5.36
C ARG A 219 14.45 -12.35 -4.12
N TYR A 220 13.25 -12.31 -3.56
CA TYR A 220 12.84 -13.15 -2.45
C TYR A 220 11.78 -14.15 -2.91
N ASP A 221 11.90 -15.36 -2.39
CA ASP A 221 10.95 -16.45 -2.59
C ASP A 221 10.62 -16.96 -1.18
N PHE A 222 9.41 -16.70 -0.71
CA PHE A 222 8.95 -17.17 0.60
C PHE A 222 8.65 -18.68 0.59
N VAL A 223 8.64 -19.34 -0.58
CA VAL A 223 8.36 -20.78 -0.74
C VAL A 223 7.04 -21.18 -0.07
N GLU A 224 7.09 -21.89 1.07
CA GLU A 224 5.97 -22.14 1.97
C GLU A 224 6.13 -21.17 3.14
N ASP A 225 5.06 -20.47 3.51
CA ASP A 225 5.07 -19.53 4.61
C ASP A 225 5.48 -20.19 5.93
N HIS A 226 6.16 -19.43 6.79
CA HIS A 226 6.59 -19.89 8.11
C HIS A 226 5.53 -19.65 9.20
N GLY A 227 4.28 -19.35 8.80
CA GLY A 227 3.14 -18.95 9.64
C GLY A 227 2.53 -20.09 10.45
#